data_AF-R7T4P2-F1
#
_entry.id   AF-R7T4P2-F1
#
_cell.length_a   1.000
_cell.length_b   1.000
_cell.length_c   1.000
_cell.angle_alpha   90.00
_cell.angle_beta   90.00
_cell.angle_gamma   90.00
#
_symmetry.space_group_name_H-M   'P 1'
#
loop_
_entity.id
_entity.type
_entity.pdbx_description
1 polymer ?
#
loop_
_entity_poly.entity_id
_entity_poly.type
_entity_poly.pdbx_seq_one_letter_code
_entity_poly.pdbx_strand_id
1 'polypeptide(L)'
;KAEMLIRNKTLLKDVSMLSGGQQTSSVEAFHSLILQFAPKKVAFTYNSMVARMQLAAMHYNENADRGQANTKDGQPQFKFSFPKSRQGQATVRIVKENSQFGMH
;
A
#
# COMPACT_ATOMS: atom_id res chain seq x y z
N LYS A 1 -36.16 -5.16 -8.27
CA LYS A 1 -34.91 -5.97 -8.18
C LYS A 1 -33.68 -5.12 -7.82
N ALA A 2 -33.42 -3.99 -8.47
CA ALA A 2 -32.30 -3.10 -8.13
C ALA A 2 -32.38 -2.46 -6.73
N GLU A 3 -33.59 -2.16 -6.24
CA GLU A 3 -33.79 -1.55 -4.91
C GLU A 3 -33.35 -2.44 -3.73
N MET A 4 -33.40 -3.77 -3.89
CA MET A 4 -32.91 -4.71 -2.88
C MET A 4 -31.39 -4.77 -2.81
N LEU A 5 -30.70 -4.49 -3.93
CA LEU A 5 -29.24 -4.36 -3.98
C LEU A 5 -28.77 -3.12 -3.23
N ILE A 6 -29.47 -1.99 -3.39
CA ILE A 6 -29.12 -0.72 -2.74
C ILE A 6 -29.37 -0.76 -1.22
N ARG A 7 -30.34 -1.55 -0.74
CA ARG A 7 -30.62 -1.72 0.70
C ARG A 7 -29.72 -2.73 1.43
N ASN A 8 -28.86 -3.44 0.70
CA ASN A 8 -27.96 -4.40 1.31
C ASN A 8 -26.81 -3.67 2.01
N LYS A 9 -26.84 -3.67 3.35
CA LYS A 9 -25.85 -2.98 4.21
C LYS A 9 -24.42 -3.45 3.94
N THR A 10 -24.22 -4.71 3.59
CA THR A 10 -22.90 -5.26 3.27
C THR A 10 -22.38 -4.68 1.97
N LEU A 11 -23.23 -4.60 0.94
CA LEU A 11 -22.86 -3.95 -0.32
C LEU A 11 -22.58 -2.46 -0.16
N LEU A 12 -23.38 -1.74 0.62
CA LEU A 12 -23.12 -0.32 0.89
C LEU A 12 -21.79 -0.11 1.63
N LYS A 13 -21.46 -0.99 2.58
CA LYS A 13 -20.17 -0.97 3.28
C LYS A 13 -19.01 -1.29 2.35
N ASP A 14 -19.16 -2.31 1.50
CA ASP A 14 -18.13 -2.67 0.52
C ASP A 14 -17.94 -1.53 -0.50
N VAL A 15 -19.02 -0.89 -0.96
CA VAL A 15 -18.97 0.29 -1.83
C VAL A 15 -18.31 1.49 -1.12
N SER A 16 -18.57 1.69 0.18
CA SER A 16 -17.88 2.73 0.96
C SER A 16 -16.40 2.39 1.18
N MET A 17 -16.03 1.11 1.24
CA MET A 17 -14.64 0.66 1.30
C MET A 17 -13.94 0.74 -0.07
N LEU A 18 -14.70 0.68 -1.17
CA LEU A 18 -14.23 0.95 -2.53
C LEU A 18 -14.06 2.45 -2.80
N SER A 19 -14.74 3.31 -2.03
CA SER A 19 -14.48 4.75 -2.04
C SER A 19 -13.10 5.01 -1.44
N GLY A 20 -12.19 5.56 -2.25
CA GLY A 20 -10.79 5.79 -1.87
C GLY A 20 -10.60 6.66 -0.61
N GLY A 21 -11.63 7.37 -0.14
CA GLY A 21 -11.57 8.23 1.04
C GLY A 21 -11.37 7.51 2.38
N GLN A 22 -11.61 6.20 2.46
CA GLN A 22 -11.38 5.40 3.69
C GLN A 22 -10.12 4.53 3.63
N GLN A 23 -9.37 4.55 2.53
CA GLN A 23 -8.19 3.71 2.36
C GLN A 23 -6.97 4.35 3.04
N THR A 24 -6.59 3.84 4.22
CA THR A 24 -5.43 4.34 5.00
C THR A 24 -4.10 3.74 4.58
N SER A 25 -4.08 2.78 3.65
CA SER A 25 -2.88 2.00 3.32
C SER A 25 -1.69 2.86 2.84
N SER A 26 -1.95 3.98 2.18
CA SER A 26 -0.91 4.92 1.75
C SER A 26 -0.27 5.63 2.93
N VAL A 27 -1.08 6.14 3.86
CA VAL A 27 -0.62 6.82 5.08
C VAL A 27 0.13 5.85 5.99
N GLU A 28 -0.37 4.63 6.13
CA GLU A 28 0.26 3.55 6.92
C GLU A 28 1.61 3.13 6.31
N ALA A 29 1.71 3.04 4.99
CA ALA A 29 2.97 2.75 4.30
C ALA A 29 4.00 3.86 4.51
N PHE A 30 3.61 5.13 4.37
CA PHE A 30 4.50 6.25 4.65
C PHE A 30 4.93 6.30 6.12
N HIS A 31 4.00 6.05 7.05
CA HIS A 31 4.31 5.97 8.48
C HIS A 31 5.34 4.89 8.79
N SER A 32 5.24 3.73 8.13
CA SER A 32 6.21 2.64 8.29
C SER A 32 7.63 3.07 7.86
N LEU A 33 7.76 3.83 6.78
CA LEU A 33 9.06 4.39 6.34
C LEU A 33 9.62 5.40 7.34
N ILE A 34 8.77 6.27 7.92
CA ILE A 34 9.20 7.18 8.98
C ILE A 34 9.78 6.41 10.17
N LEU A 35 9.14 5.32 10.59
CA LEU A 35 9.64 4.49 11.69
C LEU A 35 10.98 3.81 11.36
N GLN A 36 11.23 3.48 10.10
CA GLN A 36 12.49 2.90 9.63
C GLN A 36 13.63 3.94 9.58
N PHE A 37 13.38 5.11 9.01
CA PHE A 37 14.41 6.14 8.81
C PHE A 37 14.63 7.01 10.06
N ALA A 38 13.59 7.25 10.86
CA ALA A 38 13.61 8.10 12.05
C ALA A 38 12.96 7.38 13.25
N PRO A 39 13.55 6.27 13.75
CA PRO A 39 12.99 5.52 14.87
C PRO A 39 12.96 6.36 16.15
N LYS A 40 11.80 6.39 16.81
CA LYS A 40 11.58 7.16 18.06
C LYS A 40 12.51 6.78 19.22
N LYS A 41 13.06 5.57 19.19
CA LYS A 41 13.94 5.05 20.24
C LYS A 41 15.35 5.64 20.19
N VAL A 42 15.68 6.39 19.14
CA VAL A 42 17.01 7.01 18.95
C VAL A 42 16.86 8.52 19.00
N ALA A 43 17.71 9.17 19.80
CA ALA A 43 17.76 10.62 19.85
C ALA A 43 18.53 11.14 18.61
N PHE A 44 17.89 12.02 17.85
CA PHE A 44 18.50 12.72 16.73
C PHE A 44 18.51 14.22 17.01
N THR A 45 19.51 14.93 16.51
CA THR A 45 19.45 16.40 16.44
C THR A 45 18.33 16.83 15.49
N TYR A 46 17.84 18.06 15.64
CA TYR A 46 16.76 18.58 14.80
C TYR A 46 17.06 18.42 13.29
N ASN A 47 18.24 18.87 12.85
CA ASN A 47 18.67 18.75 11.44
C ASN A 47 18.73 17.29 10.97
N SER A 48 19.20 16.40 11.85
CA SER A 48 19.26 14.96 11.59
C SER A 48 17.89 14.33 11.40
N MET A 49 16.88 14.80 12.14
CA MET A 49 15.50 14.34 12.02
C MET A 49 14.86 14.86 10.74
N VAL A 50 15.06 16.15 10.40
CA VAL A 50 14.56 16.74 9.15
C VAL A 50 15.11 15.99 7.94
N ALA A 51 16.42 15.76 7.87
CA ALA A 51 17.04 15.04 6.75
C ALA A 51 16.47 13.61 6.60
N ARG A 52 16.28 12.88 7.71
CA ARG A 52 15.70 11.53 7.69
C ARG A 52 14.24 11.51 7.24
N MET A 53 13.45 12.48 7.67
CA MET A 53 12.06 12.62 7.22
C MET A 53 11.98 12.93 5.72
N GLN A 54 12.88 13.78 5.21
CA GLN A 54 12.99 14.06 3.78
C GLN A 54 13.39 12.81 2.97
N LEU A 55 14.35 12.02 3.47
CA LEU A 55 14.72 10.74 2.84
C LEU A 55 13.54 9.76 2.81
N ALA A 56 12.78 9.64 3.90
CA ALA A 56 11.58 8.81 3.93
C ALA A 56 10.52 9.28 2.90
N ALA A 57 10.34 10.59 2.74
CA ALA A 57 9.41 11.17 1.76
C ALA A 57 9.87 10.93 0.32
N MET A 58 11.16 11.13 0.02
CA MET A 58 11.72 10.82 -1.30
C MET A 58 11.54 9.34 -1.65
N HIS A 59 11.87 8.45 -0.70
CA HIS A 59 11.71 7.02 -0.87
C HIS A 59 10.24 6.63 -1.10
N TYR A 60 9.32 7.23 -0.35
CA TYR A 60 7.89 6.98 -0.53
C TYR A 60 7.42 7.44 -1.92
N ASN A 61 7.78 8.66 -2.33
CA ASN A 61 7.37 9.22 -3.61
C ASN A 61 7.90 8.40 -4.80
N GLU A 62 9.16 7.97 -4.75
CA GLU A 62 9.77 7.10 -5.76
C GLU A 62 9.03 5.74 -5.88
N ASN A 63 8.49 5.24 -4.77
CA ASN A 63 7.87 3.91 -4.71
C ASN A 63 6.34 3.90 -4.75
N ALA A 64 5.68 5.06 -4.64
CA ALA A 64 4.23 5.19 -4.58
C ALA A 64 3.58 4.85 -5.93
N ASP A 65 4.16 5.37 -7.01
CA ASP A 65 3.64 5.27 -8.38
C ASP A 65 4.22 4.09 -9.17
N ARG A 66 4.80 3.09 -8.49
CA ARG A 66 5.31 1.89 -9.16
C ARG A 66 4.21 1.24 -10.00
N GLY A 67 4.52 1.10 -11.29
CA GLY A 67 3.68 0.44 -12.28
C GLY A 67 3.45 -1.04 -11.97
N GLN A 68 2.53 -1.64 -12.70
CA GLN A 68 2.33 -3.08 -12.67
C GLN A 68 3.57 -3.78 -13.28
N ALA A 69 4.11 -4.76 -12.56
CA ALA A 69 5.21 -5.58 -13.06
C ALA A 69 4.75 -6.38 -14.28
N ASN A 70 5.60 -6.43 -15.30
CA ASN A 70 5.39 -7.28 -16.46
C ASN A 70 6.21 -8.58 -16.34
N THR A 71 5.70 -9.66 -16.92
CA THR A 71 6.37 -10.95 -17.08
C THR A 71 7.47 -10.82 -18.14
N LYS A 72 8.39 -11.78 -18.25
CA LYS A 72 9.42 -11.77 -19.31
C LYS A 72 8.82 -11.66 -20.72
N ASP A 73 7.60 -12.14 -20.90
CA ASP A 73 6.82 -12.07 -22.15
C ASP A 73 5.99 -10.77 -22.30
N GLY A 74 6.23 -9.76 -21.44
CA GLY A 74 5.56 -8.45 -21.49
C GLY A 74 4.15 -8.41 -20.89
N GLN A 75 3.66 -9.50 -20.31
CA GLN A 75 2.30 -9.60 -19.77
C GLN A 75 2.20 -9.15 -18.31
N PRO A 76 1.13 -8.42 -17.91
CA PRO A 76 0.94 -7.96 -16.53
C PRO A 76 0.94 -9.11 -15.51
N GLN A 77 1.76 -9.00 -14.46
CA GLN A 77 1.87 -10.00 -13.41
C GLN A 77 0.77 -9.84 -12.33
N PHE A 78 0.22 -10.97 -11.92
CA PHE A 78 -0.76 -11.08 -10.85
C PHE A 78 -0.34 -12.13 -9.84
N LYS A 79 -0.63 -11.88 -8.56
CA LYS A 79 -0.35 -12.82 -7.46
C LYS A 79 -1.64 -13.17 -6.72
N PHE A 80 -1.83 -14.45 -6.47
CA PHE A 80 -2.89 -14.91 -5.59
C PHE A 80 -2.52 -14.61 -4.13
N SER A 81 -3.42 -13.92 -3.44
CA SER A 81 -3.34 -13.62 -2.02
C SER A 81 -4.52 -14.27 -1.31
N PHE A 82 -4.24 -14.98 -0.22
CA PHE A 82 -5.24 -15.64 0.62
C PHE A 82 -5.38 -14.87 1.94
N PRO A 83 -6.16 -13.76 1.97
CA PRO A 83 -6.37 -13.01 3.19
C PRO A 83 -7.11 -13.86 4.22
N LYS A 84 -6.59 -13.89 5.45
CA LYS A 84 -7.15 -14.67 6.57
C LYS A 84 -8.64 -14.36 6.83
N SER A 85 -9.07 -13.13 6.57
CA SER A 85 -10.47 -12.69 6.71
C SER A 85 -11.45 -13.38 5.77
N ARG A 86 -10.98 -13.97 4.65
CA ARG A 86 -11.82 -14.65 3.66
C ARG A 86 -11.79 -16.17 3.75
N GLN A 87 -11.37 -16.73 4.90
CA GLN A 87 -11.48 -18.16 5.20
C GLN A 87 -10.99 -19.09 4.06
N GLY A 88 -9.83 -18.77 3.46
CA GLY A 88 -9.23 -19.59 2.40
C GLY A 88 -9.61 -19.23 0.96
N GLN A 89 -10.48 -18.24 0.72
CA GLN A 89 -10.73 -17.74 -0.63
C GLN A 89 -9.56 -16.90 -1.16
N ALA A 90 -9.15 -17.18 -2.39
CA ALA A 90 -8.11 -16.45 -3.09
C ALA A 90 -8.62 -15.08 -3.58
N THR A 91 -7.77 -14.07 -3.49
CA THR A 91 -7.95 -12.76 -4.14
C THR A 91 -6.77 -12.49 -5.06
N VAL A 92 -7.04 -11.98 -6.26
CA VAL A 92 -5.99 -11.60 -7.21
C VAL A 92 -5.48 -10.20 -6.83
N ARG A 93 -4.17 -10.06 -6.67
CA ARG A 93 -3.50 -8.76 -6.47
C ARG A 93 -2.56 -8.47 -7.64
N ILE A 94 -2.53 -7.22 -8.06
CA ILE A 94 -1.55 -6.73 -9.02
C ILE A 94 -0.16 -6.79 -8.37
N VAL A 95 0.80 -7.40 -9.06
CA VAL A 95 2.20 -7.35 -8.64
C VAL A 95 2.76 -6.03 -9.16
N LYS A 96 3.20 -5.15 -8.25
CA LYS A 96 3.94 -3.95 -8.62
C LYS A 96 5.38 -4.29 -8.96
N GLU A 97 6.02 -3.48 -9.79
CA GLU A 97 7.45 -3.60 -10.08
C GLU A 97 8.29 -3.66 -8.80
N ASN A 98 9.42 -4.37 -8.87
CA ASN A 98 10.32 -4.50 -7.73
C ASN A 98 10.78 -3.11 -7.27
N SER A 99 10.84 -2.92 -5.95
CA SER A 99 11.45 -1.72 -5.37
C SER A 99 12.92 -1.70 -5.75
N GLN A 100 13.40 -0.57 -6.28
CA GLN A 100 14.82 -0.41 -6.62
C GLN A 100 15.73 -0.18 -5.39
N PHE A 101 15.16 -0.04 -4.20
CA PHE A 101 15.93 0.25 -2.98
C PHE A 101 16.07 -0.97 -2.04
N GLY A 102 17.32 -1.30 -1.67
CA GLY A 102 17.69 -2.44 -0.80
C GLY A 102 18.64 -3.49 -1.43
N MET A 103 19.13 -3.25 -2.65
CA MET A 103 20.09 -4.11 -3.37
C MET A 103 21.52 -3.52 -3.39
N HIS A 104 21.94 -2.91 -2.28
CA HIS A 104 23.33 -2.52 -2.03
C HIS A 104 23.72 -2.86 -0.60
#